data_AF-A0A4P6FSG7-F1
#
_entry.id   AF-A0A4P6FSG7-F1
#
_cell.length_a   1.000
_cell.length_b   1.000
_cell.length_c   1.000
_cell.angle_alpha   90.00
_cell.angle_beta   90.00
_cell.angle_gamma   90.00
#
_symmetry.space_group_name_H-M   'P 1'
#
loop_
_entity.id
_entity.type
_entity.pdbx_description
1 polymer ?
#
loop_
_entity_poly.entity_id
_entity_poly.type
_entity_poly.pdbx_seq_one_letter_code
_entity_poly.pdbx_strand_id
1 'polypeptide(L)'
;MTAPAANAVADPQRILLVSGLSGAGKSTALKTLEDIGWEVVDNFPLSLLEHLLDTPLGQGSSRRRRPLAIGIDSRTRDFDARRIVEQIKALAQDHEFPVETLFFDCSGAELLRRYSETRRRHPLAPDRPATDGIAAERELMAPLRRWADHVIDTTETPPNALQQQIRQRFGAGALETTVTIMSFGFSRGLPRNADSVFDMRFLKNPYWQDDLRPLTGLDHAVGQHIAEDPSYEPVVSRIEDLLLTLLPRYRAEGRSYVTIAFGCTGGRHRSVHVAERVAGLLRENGFSPTVDHRDLASLPRDGVEGGPAGAGRRNRMD
;
A
#
# COMPACT_ATOMS: atom_id res chain seq x y z
N MET A 1 28.14 -27.77 -24.08
CA MET A 1 28.43 -26.32 -24.18
C MET A 1 27.28 -25.60 -23.50
N THR A 2 27.47 -25.27 -22.23
CA THR A 2 26.47 -24.64 -21.37
C THR A 2 26.47 -23.14 -21.66
N ALA A 3 25.31 -22.58 -22.05
CA ALA A 3 25.16 -21.16 -22.28
C ALA A 3 25.49 -20.36 -21.00
N PRO A 4 26.15 -19.19 -21.08
CA PRO A 4 26.41 -18.38 -19.91
C PRO A 4 25.10 -17.81 -19.38
N ALA A 5 24.88 -17.93 -18.07
CA ALA A 5 23.79 -17.26 -17.38
C ALA A 5 23.92 -15.75 -17.60
N ALA A 6 22.87 -15.14 -18.14
CA ALA A 6 22.79 -13.69 -18.25
C ALA A 6 22.90 -13.09 -16.85
N ASN A 7 23.97 -12.33 -16.60
CA ASN A 7 24.11 -11.51 -15.40
C ASN A 7 22.90 -10.56 -15.33
N ALA A 8 21.96 -10.86 -14.45
CA ALA A 8 20.94 -9.91 -14.04
C ALA A 8 21.68 -8.75 -13.37
N VAL A 9 21.79 -7.63 -14.08
CA VAL A 9 22.32 -6.38 -13.52
C VAL A 9 21.43 -6.04 -12.33
N ALA A 10 21.98 -6.14 -11.12
CA ALA A 10 21.26 -5.78 -9.91
C ALA A 10 20.91 -4.29 -9.99
N ASP A 11 19.64 -3.96 -9.77
CA ASP A 11 19.20 -2.56 -9.66
C ASP A 11 19.97 -1.90 -8.50
N PRO A 12 20.64 -0.76 -8.71
CA PRO A 12 21.44 -0.12 -7.67
C PRO A 12 20.61 0.18 -6.42
N GLN A 13 21.18 -0.10 -5.25
CA GLN A 13 20.49 0.14 -3.98
C GLN A 13 20.40 1.64 -3.73
N ARG A 14 19.18 2.19 -3.84
CA ARG A 14 18.90 3.59 -3.51
C ARG A 14 19.00 3.82 -2.01
N ILE A 15 19.73 4.86 -1.61
CA ILE A 15 19.90 5.25 -0.20
C ILE A 15 19.28 6.64 -0.01
N LEU A 16 18.41 6.79 0.98
CA LEU A 16 17.82 8.07 1.36
C LEU A 16 18.24 8.41 2.79
N LEU A 17 19.06 9.45 2.95
CA LEU A 17 19.45 9.95 4.25
C LEU A 17 18.42 10.98 4.72
N VAL A 18 17.73 10.66 5.81
CA VAL A 18 16.64 11.46 6.33
C VAL A 18 17.08 12.17 7.61
N SER A 19 17.10 13.49 7.58
CA SER A 19 17.46 14.34 8.71
C SER A 19 16.45 15.48 8.89
N GLY A 20 16.62 16.29 9.92
CA GLY A 20 15.73 17.41 10.19
C GLY A 20 15.74 17.84 11.64
N LEU A 21 15.09 18.96 11.90
CA LEU A 21 14.91 19.46 13.27
C LEU A 21 14.00 18.52 14.07
N SER A 22 14.28 18.41 15.37
CA SER A 22 13.48 17.60 16.27
C SER A 22 12.05 18.16 16.33
N GLY A 23 11.05 17.32 16.02
CA GLY A 23 9.65 17.74 15.91
C GLY A 23 9.21 18.20 14.50
N ALA A 24 10.12 18.26 13.52
CA ALA A 24 9.80 18.63 12.14
C ALA A 24 9.15 17.49 11.31
N GLY A 25 8.92 16.31 11.89
CA GLY A 25 8.19 15.23 11.20
C GLY A 25 9.04 14.10 10.63
N LYS A 26 10.36 14.05 10.92
CA LYS A 26 11.26 12.95 10.54
C LYS A 26 10.67 11.56 10.85
N SER A 27 10.17 11.36 12.06
CA SER A 27 9.60 10.05 12.46
C SER A 27 8.36 9.67 11.64
N THR A 28 7.52 10.65 11.27
CA THR A 28 6.37 10.42 10.40
C THR A 28 6.82 10.01 9.00
N ALA A 29 7.86 10.65 8.47
CA ALA A 29 8.42 10.33 7.17
C ALA A 29 9.08 8.94 7.14
N LEU A 30 9.92 8.61 8.13
CA LEU A 30 10.54 7.28 8.26
C LEU A 30 9.50 6.17 8.31
N LYS A 31 8.44 6.33 9.12
CA LYS A 31 7.32 5.38 9.16
C LYS A 31 6.63 5.25 7.79
N THR A 32 6.45 6.36 7.08
CA THR A 32 5.82 6.33 5.75
C THR A 32 6.71 5.63 4.72
N LEU A 33 8.03 5.81 4.80
CA LEU A 33 9.00 5.12 3.96
C LEU A 33 8.97 3.61 4.21
N GLU A 34 8.87 3.19 5.47
CA GLU A 34 8.67 1.79 5.86
C GLU A 34 7.36 1.23 5.27
N ASP A 35 6.25 1.96 5.40
CA ASP A 35 4.94 1.57 4.86
C ASP A 35 4.95 1.36 3.33
N ILE A 36 5.80 2.12 2.61
CA ILE A 36 5.96 2.00 1.15
C ILE A 36 7.10 1.06 0.76
N GLY A 37 7.66 0.30 1.71
CA GLY A 37 8.57 -0.81 1.42
C GLY A 37 10.07 -0.50 1.43
N TRP A 38 10.46 0.68 1.93
CA TRP A 38 11.87 0.97 2.22
C TRP A 38 12.32 0.17 3.45
N GLU A 39 13.58 -0.25 3.45
CA GLU A 39 14.25 -0.68 4.67
C GLU A 39 14.61 0.57 5.47
N VAL A 40 14.22 0.66 6.74
CA VAL A 40 14.38 1.88 7.53
C VAL A 40 15.23 1.61 8.77
N VAL A 41 16.27 2.44 8.96
CA VAL A 41 17.11 2.42 10.16
C VAL A 41 17.12 3.81 10.78
N ASP A 42 16.60 3.96 11.99
CA ASP A 42 16.58 5.25 12.70
C ASP A 42 17.74 5.39 13.69
N ASN A 43 18.17 6.63 13.92
CA ASN A 43 19.26 7.00 14.84
C ASN A 43 20.58 6.28 14.55
N PHE A 44 20.92 6.13 13.27
CA PHE A 44 22.05 5.33 12.81
C PHE A 44 23.34 6.16 12.67
N PRO A 45 24.46 5.77 13.32
CA PRO A 45 25.75 6.42 13.10
C PRO A 45 26.24 6.19 11.67
N LEU A 46 26.41 7.26 10.89
CA LEU A 46 26.80 7.17 9.48
C LEU A 46 28.16 6.47 9.27
N SER A 47 29.04 6.48 10.27
CA SER A 47 30.31 5.74 10.25
C SER A 47 30.16 4.21 10.10
N LEU A 48 28.98 3.66 10.39
CA LEU A 48 28.69 2.23 10.25
C LEU A 48 28.04 1.89 8.90
N LEU A 49 27.79 2.88 8.03
CA LEU A 49 27.04 2.66 6.79
C LEU A 49 27.76 1.72 5.84
N GLU A 50 29.06 1.91 5.61
CA GLU A 50 29.85 1.02 4.74
C GLU A 50 29.75 -0.44 5.19
N HIS A 51 29.84 -0.69 6.50
CA HIS A 51 29.70 -2.04 7.07
C HIS A 51 28.30 -2.63 6.85
N LEU A 52 27.25 -1.79 6.90
CA LEU A 52 25.89 -2.22 6.61
C LEU A 52 25.72 -2.58 5.13
N LEU A 53 26.32 -1.81 4.22
CA LEU A 53 26.27 -2.04 2.77
C LEU A 53 27.09 -3.26 2.34
N ASP A 54 28.21 -3.53 3.01
CA ASP A 54 29.10 -4.67 2.77
C ASP A 54 28.55 -6.00 3.31
N THR A 55 27.50 -5.96 4.13
CA THR A 55 26.93 -7.17 4.72
C THR A 55 26.24 -8.02 3.64
N PRO A 56 26.69 -9.28 3.40
CA PRO A 56 26.09 -10.13 2.38
C PRO A 56 24.62 -10.40 2.69
N LEU A 57 23.73 -10.06 1.77
CA LEU A 57 22.32 -10.46 1.85
C LEU A 57 22.27 -12.00 1.85
N GLY A 58 21.68 -12.59 2.89
CA GLY A 58 21.71 -14.04 3.13
C GLY A 58 21.29 -14.87 1.92
N GLN A 59 21.94 -16.02 1.72
CA GLN A 59 21.68 -16.92 0.59
C GLN A 59 20.20 -17.35 0.56
N GLY A 60 19.39 -16.68 -0.26
CA GLY A 60 17.94 -16.86 -0.34
C GLY A 60 17.19 -15.62 -0.82
N SER A 61 17.79 -14.43 -0.75
CA SER A 61 17.21 -13.20 -1.28
C SER A 61 17.62 -12.93 -2.73
N SER A 62 17.04 -13.66 -3.68
CA SER A 62 16.99 -13.28 -5.10
C SER A 62 16.10 -12.05 -5.37
N ARG A 63 15.82 -11.24 -4.33
CA ARG A 63 14.94 -10.08 -4.39
C ARG A 63 15.80 -8.84 -4.60
N ARG A 64 15.45 -8.04 -5.60
CA ARG A 64 15.88 -6.64 -5.80
C ARG A 64 16.25 -5.99 -4.46
N ARG A 65 17.44 -5.39 -4.37
CA ARG A 65 17.88 -4.66 -3.17
C ARG A 65 16.80 -3.61 -2.84
N ARG A 66 16.20 -3.70 -1.65
CA ARG A 66 15.18 -2.73 -1.22
C ARG A 66 15.86 -1.36 -1.07
N PRO A 67 15.15 -0.26 -1.38
CA PRO A 67 15.69 1.06 -1.10
C PRO A 67 15.83 1.24 0.42
N LEU A 68 16.92 1.85 0.86
CA LEU A 68 17.31 1.98 2.27
C LEU A 68 17.16 3.43 2.73
N ALA A 69 16.41 3.68 3.80
CA ALA A 69 16.26 4.99 4.41
C ALA A 69 16.93 5.03 5.79
N ILE A 70 17.80 6.00 5.99
CA ILE A 70 18.61 6.11 7.21
C ILE A 70 18.29 7.43 7.92
N GLY A 71 17.72 7.32 9.11
CA GLY A 71 17.43 8.45 9.98
C GLY A 71 18.66 8.91 10.74
N ILE A 72 19.06 10.18 10.54
CA ILE A 72 20.16 10.83 11.25
C ILE A 72 19.63 12.10 11.92
N ASP A 73 19.80 12.23 13.23
CA ASP A 73 19.40 13.42 13.97
C ASP A 73 20.44 13.82 15.01
N SER A 74 20.21 14.96 15.69
CA SER A 74 21.11 15.53 16.69
C SER A 74 21.41 14.60 17.88
N ARG A 75 20.65 13.51 18.06
CA ARG A 75 20.83 12.50 19.11
C ARG A 75 21.66 11.31 18.66
N THR A 76 21.97 11.21 17.36
CA THR A 76 22.81 10.15 16.84
C THR A 76 24.17 10.19 17.52
N ARG A 77 24.68 9.01 17.87
CA ARG A 77 25.96 8.90 18.57
C ARG A 77 27.06 9.54 17.72
N ASP A 78 27.93 10.32 18.38
CA ASP A 78 29.05 11.01 17.74
C ASP A 78 28.61 11.93 16.59
N PHE A 79 27.41 12.54 16.71
CA PHE A 79 26.85 13.43 15.70
C PHE A 79 27.74 14.66 15.48
N ASP A 80 28.19 14.84 14.24
CA ASP A 80 28.82 16.05 13.73
C ASP A 80 28.31 16.31 12.31
N ALA A 81 27.52 17.38 12.15
CA ALA A 81 26.90 17.70 10.87
C ALA A 81 27.90 17.93 9.73
N ARG A 82 29.11 18.46 10.01
CA ARG A 82 30.12 18.71 8.98
C ARG A 82 30.76 17.40 8.54
N ARG A 83 31.16 16.57 9.51
CA ARG A 83 31.75 15.25 9.23
C ARG A 83 30.75 14.34 8.51
N ILE A 84 29.48 14.38 8.89
CA ILE A 84 28.42 13.67 8.19
C ILE A 84 28.35 14.13 6.74
N VAL A 85 28.30 15.44 6.46
CA VAL A 85 28.30 15.96 5.08
C VAL A 85 29.52 15.48 4.28
N GLU A 86 30.71 15.45 4.88
CA GLU A 86 31.92 14.93 4.23
C GLU A 86 31.78 13.44 3.87
N GLN A 87 31.25 12.63 4.78
CA GLN A 87 30.99 11.21 4.55
C GLN A 87 29.95 11.00 3.44
N ILE A 88 28.86 11.78 3.41
CA ILE A 88 27.86 11.63 2.34
C ILE A 88 28.44 12.04 0.99
N LYS A 89 29.29 13.08 0.94
CA LYS A 89 30.00 13.44 -0.30
C LYS A 89 30.92 12.33 -0.79
N ALA A 90 31.64 11.66 0.12
CA ALA A 90 32.47 10.52 -0.23
C ALA A 90 31.63 9.36 -0.78
N LEU A 91 30.50 9.06 -0.13
CA LEU A 91 29.59 8.01 -0.56
C LEU A 91 28.92 8.32 -1.91
N ALA A 92 28.53 9.57 -2.15
CA ALA A 92 27.93 9.99 -3.41
C ALA A 92 28.89 9.98 -4.61
N GLN A 93 30.21 9.92 -4.36
CA GLN A 93 31.22 9.70 -5.41
C GLN A 93 31.31 8.23 -5.83
N ASP A 94 30.79 7.32 -5.01
CA ASP A 94 30.67 5.92 -5.37
C ASP A 94 29.41 5.69 -6.23
N HIS A 95 29.60 5.29 -7.48
CA HIS A 95 28.52 5.12 -8.44
C HIS A 95 27.63 3.89 -8.16
N GLU A 96 28.00 3.03 -7.21
CA GLU A 96 27.24 1.82 -6.87
C GLU A 96 25.96 2.13 -6.06
N PHE A 97 25.93 3.26 -5.34
CA PHE A 97 24.82 3.63 -4.45
C PHE A 97 24.32 5.06 -4.74
N PRO A 98 23.20 5.23 -5.46
CA PRO A 98 22.58 6.54 -5.58
C PRO A 98 22.06 7.00 -4.21
N VAL A 99 22.74 8.00 -3.64
CA VAL A 99 22.40 8.62 -2.36
C VAL A 99 21.62 9.91 -2.60
N GLU A 100 20.46 10.02 -1.96
CA GLU A 100 19.69 11.26 -1.87
C GLU A 100 19.55 11.67 -0.40
N THR A 101 19.42 12.97 -0.15
CA THR A 101 19.27 13.51 1.19
C THR A 101 17.98 14.32 1.35
N LEU A 102 17.28 14.08 2.45
CA LEU A 102 16.01 14.71 2.79
C LEU A 102 16.11 15.38 4.15
N PHE A 103 15.88 16.68 4.20
CA PHE A 103 15.89 17.47 5.43
C PHE A 103 14.51 18.04 5.73
N PHE A 104 14.01 17.79 6.95
CA PHE A 104 12.78 18.41 7.45
C PHE A 104 13.08 19.69 8.24
N ASP A 105 12.51 20.80 7.78
CA ASP A 105 12.52 22.08 8.47
C ASP A 105 11.12 22.40 9.01
N CYS A 106 11.06 23.31 9.96
CA CYS A 106 9.84 23.79 10.57
C CYS A 106 10.13 25.10 11.31
N SER A 107 9.18 26.04 11.35
CA SER A 107 9.34 27.29 12.09
C SER A 107 9.53 27.04 13.59
N GLY A 108 10.30 27.91 14.26
CA GLY A 108 10.55 27.78 15.70
C GLY A 108 9.27 27.86 16.54
N ALA A 109 8.30 28.68 16.13
CA ALA A 109 7.01 28.81 16.80
C ALA A 109 6.19 27.51 16.72
N GLU A 110 6.15 26.87 15.54
CA GLU A 110 5.45 25.61 15.34
C GLU A 110 6.14 24.44 16.07
N LEU A 111 7.48 24.37 16.04
CA LEU A 111 8.23 23.38 16.81
C LEU A 111 7.94 23.52 18.31
N LEU A 112 7.95 24.74 18.84
CA LEU A 112 7.62 25.00 20.24
C LEU A 112 6.19 24.53 20.58
N ARG A 113 5.23 24.78 19.68
CA ARG A 113 3.84 24.30 19.81
C ARG A 113 3.80 22.77 19.88
N ARG A 114 4.44 22.06 18.96
CA ARG A 114 4.50 20.57 18.95
C ARG A 114 5.17 19.98 20.19
N TYR A 115 6.22 20.62 20.69
CA TYR A 115 6.86 20.22 21.95
C TYR A 115 5.94 20.40 23.16
N SER A 116 5.15 21.48 23.19
CA SER A 116 4.17 21.71 24.25
C SER A 116 3.06 20.65 24.28
N GLU A 117 2.62 20.19 23.10
CA GLU A 117 1.60 19.13 22.97
C GLU A 117 2.12 17.77 23.43
N THR A 118 3.33 17.40 23.03
CA THR A 118 3.92 16.09 23.37
C THR A 118 4.52 16.04 24.78
N ARG A 119 4.70 17.20 25.43
CA ARG A 119 5.36 17.36 26.74
C ARG A 119 6.74 16.71 26.83
N ARG A 120 7.40 16.48 25.69
CA ARG A 120 8.74 15.91 25.63
C ARG A 120 9.78 16.99 25.88
N ARG A 121 10.92 16.62 26.47
CA ARG A 121 12.07 17.53 26.58
C ARG A 121 12.80 17.59 25.24
N HIS A 122 13.39 18.75 24.95
CA HIS A 122 14.22 18.91 23.77
C HIS A 122 15.60 18.27 24.02
N PRO A 123 16.15 17.47 23.08
CA PRO A 123 17.40 16.73 23.32
C PRO A 123 18.60 17.61 23.68
N LEU A 124 18.74 18.76 23.00
CA LEU A 124 19.80 19.75 23.25
C LEU A 124 19.48 20.75 24.38
N ALA A 125 18.36 20.58 25.08
CA ALA A 125 17.93 21.45 26.17
C ALA A 125 17.17 20.63 27.23
N PRO A 126 17.83 19.68 27.92
CA PRO A 126 17.18 18.83 28.92
C PRO A 126 16.82 19.57 30.21
N ASP A 127 17.46 20.70 30.47
CA ASP A 127 17.43 21.51 31.69
C ASP A 127 17.06 22.98 31.45
N ARG A 128 16.73 23.35 30.21
CA ARG A 128 16.38 24.72 29.80
C ARG A 128 15.17 24.72 28.85
N PRO A 129 14.56 25.89 28.55
CA PRO A 129 13.41 25.96 27.66
C PRO A 129 13.67 25.35 26.27
N ALA A 130 12.63 24.77 25.67
CA ALA A 130 12.72 24.16 24.34
C ALA A 130 13.13 25.17 23.25
N THR A 131 12.85 26.47 23.44
CA THR A 131 13.29 27.55 22.56
C THR A 131 14.80 27.57 22.37
N ASP A 132 15.56 27.40 23.45
CA ASP A 132 17.02 27.42 23.42
C ASP A 132 17.56 26.18 22.72
N GLY A 133 16.91 25.03 22.95
CA GLY A 133 17.20 23.78 22.27
C GLY A 133 16.98 23.86 20.77
N ILE A 134 15.85 24.44 20.33
CA ILE A 134 15.51 24.62 18.92
C ILE A 134 16.52 25.55 18.24
N ALA A 135 16.92 26.65 18.89
CA ALA A 135 17.92 27.57 18.35
C ALA A 135 19.29 26.88 18.17
N ALA A 136 19.76 26.20 19.20
CA ALA A 136 21.02 25.44 19.16
C ALA A 136 20.98 24.31 18.11
N GLU A 137 19.86 23.60 17.99
CA GLU A 137 19.70 22.53 17.00
C GLU A 137 19.73 23.07 15.59
N ARG A 138 19.12 24.24 15.34
CA ARG A 138 19.12 24.87 14.01
C ARG A 138 20.53 25.23 13.56
N GLU A 139 21.36 25.75 14.46
CA GLU A 139 22.77 26.02 14.18
C GLU A 139 23.55 24.74 13.92
N LEU A 140 23.36 23.72 14.76
CA LEU A 140 24.01 22.41 14.65
C LEU A 140 23.65 21.70 13.33
N MET A 141 22.38 21.75 12.91
CA MET A 141 21.87 21.11 11.68
C MET A 141 22.12 21.93 10.40
N ALA A 142 22.54 23.20 10.51
CA ALA A 142 22.70 24.10 9.37
C ALA A 142 23.60 23.56 8.24
N PRO A 143 24.70 22.81 8.50
CA PRO A 143 25.47 22.17 7.44
C PRO A 143 24.67 21.14 6.65
N LEU A 144 23.91 20.27 7.33
CA LEU A 144 23.07 19.25 6.67
C LEU A 144 21.94 19.89 5.87
N ARG A 145 21.26 20.88 6.44
CA ARG A 145 20.19 21.61 5.74
C ARG A 145 20.69 22.26 4.44
N ARG A 146 21.88 22.87 4.46
CA ARG A 146 22.46 23.54 3.28
C ARG A 146 22.85 22.56 2.18
N TRP A 147 23.16 21.33 2.55
CA TRP A 147 23.65 20.31 1.63
C TRP A 147 22.57 19.33 1.20
N ALA A 148 21.37 19.39 1.79
CA ALA A 148 20.27 18.50 1.47
C ALA A 148 19.74 18.70 0.04
N ASP A 149 19.53 17.60 -0.69
CA ASP A 149 18.93 17.60 -2.01
C ASP A 149 17.47 18.04 -1.95
N HIS A 150 16.77 17.57 -0.91
CA HIS A 150 15.37 17.87 -0.66
C HIS A 150 15.22 18.54 0.70
N VAL A 151 14.58 19.71 0.73
CA VAL A 151 14.14 20.34 1.98
C VAL A 151 12.61 20.39 1.97
N ILE A 152 11.99 19.86 3.02
CA ILE A 152 10.54 19.94 3.24
C ILE A 152 10.29 20.81 4.47
N ASP A 153 9.67 21.97 4.26
CA ASP A 153 9.15 22.80 5.34
C ASP A 153 7.80 22.24 5.79
N THR A 154 7.71 21.84 7.06
CA THR A 154 6.50 21.25 7.66
C THR A 154 5.71 22.23 8.53
N THR A 155 6.02 23.52 8.48
CA THR A 155 5.42 24.56 9.34
C THR A 155 3.89 24.54 9.27
N GLU A 156 3.33 24.50 8.07
CA GLU A 156 1.88 24.48 7.84
C GLU A 156 1.40 23.11 7.32
N THR A 157 2.25 22.08 7.41
CA THR A 157 1.94 20.77 6.85
C THR A 157 1.36 19.84 7.91
N PRO A 158 0.09 19.43 7.80
CA PRO A 158 -0.47 18.44 8.69
C PRO A 158 0.14 17.05 8.42
N PRO A 159 0.13 16.13 9.41
CA PRO A 159 0.78 14.82 9.27
C PRO A 159 0.36 14.02 8.04
N ASN A 160 -0.94 13.99 7.70
CA ASN A 160 -1.43 13.24 6.54
C ASN A 160 -0.91 13.81 5.21
N ALA A 161 -0.81 15.13 5.10
CA ALA A 161 -0.25 15.78 3.90
C ALA A 161 1.24 15.48 3.75
N LEU A 162 1.98 15.47 4.87
CA LEU A 162 3.38 15.06 4.89
C LEU A 162 3.55 13.62 4.41
N GLN A 163 2.74 12.69 4.94
CA GLN A 163 2.75 11.29 4.49
C GLN A 163 2.49 11.18 2.99
N GLN A 164 1.47 11.89 2.47
CA GLN A 164 1.16 11.87 1.04
C GLN A 164 2.31 12.41 0.19
N GLN A 165 2.96 13.50 0.62
CA GLN A 165 4.12 14.07 -0.07
C GLN A 165 5.30 13.08 -0.13
N ILE A 166 5.55 12.34 0.95
CA ILE A 166 6.58 11.29 0.99
C ILE A 166 6.22 10.12 0.07
N ARG A 167 4.97 9.65 0.08
CA ARG A 167 4.49 8.59 -0.83
C ARG A 167 4.62 8.99 -2.29
N GLN A 168 4.31 10.24 -2.65
CA GLN A 168 4.41 10.73 -4.02
C GLN A 168 5.86 10.82 -4.50
N ARG A 169 6.78 11.29 -3.64
CA ARG A 169 8.20 11.48 -4.01
C ARG A 169 9.00 10.19 -4.00
N PHE A 170 8.77 9.33 -3.00
CA PHE A 170 9.63 8.17 -2.72
C PHE A 170 8.90 6.83 -2.87
N GLY A 171 7.63 6.84 -3.32
CA GLY A 171 6.84 5.65 -3.60
C GLY A 171 7.05 5.04 -4.98
N ALA A 172 7.85 5.67 -5.86
CA ALA A 172 8.25 5.05 -7.12
C ALA A 172 9.18 3.86 -6.84
N GLY A 173 8.62 2.64 -6.95
CA GLY A 173 9.27 1.38 -6.54
C GLY A 173 8.69 0.76 -5.26
N ALA A 174 7.71 1.40 -4.63
CA ALA A 174 7.00 0.88 -3.48
C ALA A 174 6.14 -0.34 -3.82
N LEU A 175 5.95 -1.22 -2.83
CA LEU A 175 5.04 -2.38 -2.92
C LEU A 175 3.70 -1.93 -3.52
N GLU A 176 3.31 -2.53 -4.64
CA GLU A 176 2.03 -2.21 -5.26
C GLU A 176 0.88 -2.52 -4.28
N THR A 177 -0.16 -1.68 -4.30
CA THR A 177 -1.41 -1.99 -3.60
C THR A 177 -1.88 -3.37 -4.04
N THR A 178 -1.94 -4.30 -3.09
CA THR A 178 -2.41 -5.65 -3.36
C THR A 178 -3.92 -5.62 -3.46
N VAL A 179 -4.43 -5.89 -4.66
CA VAL A 179 -5.88 -5.96 -4.93
C VAL A 179 -6.32 -7.41 -4.83
N THR A 180 -7.35 -7.67 -4.02
CA THR A 180 -8.01 -8.96 -3.91
C THR A 180 -9.42 -8.83 -4.45
N ILE A 181 -9.79 -9.66 -5.43
CA ILE A 181 -11.16 -9.83 -5.89
C ILE A 181 -11.70 -11.11 -5.26
N MET A 182 -12.79 -11.00 -4.51
CA MET A 182 -13.39 -12.12 -3.79
C MET A 182 -14.81 -12.39 -4.29
N SER A 183 -15.18 -13.66 -4.44
CA SER A 183 -16.59 -14.05 -4.58
C SER A 183 -17.08 -14.76 -3.33
N PHE A 184 -18.31 -14.49 -2.90
CA PHE A 184 -18.90 -15.12 -1.71
C PHE A 184 -20.42 -15.31 -1.83
N GLY A 185 -20.97 -16.06 -0.87
CA GLY A 185 -22.39 -16.31 -0.64
C GLY A 185 -22.92 -15.58 0.60
N PHE A 186 -23.97 -14.77 0.44
CA PHE A 186 -24.65 -14.09 1.55
C PHE A 186 -25.21 -15.06 2.60
N SER A 187 -25.59 -16.28 2.19
CA SER A 187 -26.02 -17.35 3.11
C SER A 187 -24.95 -17.78 4.12
N ARG A 188 -23.69 -17.38 3.90
CA ARG A 188 -22.53 -17.65 4.76
C ARG A 188 -21.96 -16.37 5.39
N GLY A 189 -22.66 -15.24 5.24
CA GLY A 189 -22.28 -13.95 5.81
C GLY A 189 -21.28 -13.15 4.95
N LEU A 190 -21.19 -11.85 5.26
CA LEU A 190 -20.27 -10.93 4.59
C LEU A 190 -18.80 -11.24 4.96
N PRO A 191 -17.85 -11.13 4.02
CA PRO A 191 -16.43 -11.19 4.34
C PRO A 191 -16.04 -10.04 5.27
N ARG A 192 -15.31 -10.34 6.35
CA ARG A 192 -14.94 -9.33 7.36
C ARG A 192 -13.89 -8.33 6.87
N ASN A 193 -13.12 -8.71 5.86
CA ASN A 193 -12.01 -7.96 5.30
C ASN A 193 -12.36 -7.29 3.97
N ALA A 194 -13.64 -7.23 3.57
CA ALA A 194 -14.04 -6.55 2.34
C ALA A 194 -14.10 -5.02 2.54
N ASP A 195 -13.39 -4.28 1.70
CA ASP A 195 -13.45 -2.82 1.62
C ASP A 195 -14.66 -2.35 0.80
N SER A 196 -15.05 -3.13 -0.21
CA SER A 196 -16.21 -2.88 -1.06
C SER A 196 -16.97 -4.17 -1.31
N VAL A 197 -18.31 -4.11 -1.25
CA VAL A 197 -19.19 -5.27 -1.43
C VAL A 197 -20.25 -4.94 -2.48
N PHE A 198 -20.36 -5.77 -3.51
CA PHE A 198 -21.36 -5.65 -4.57
C PHE A 198 -22.29 -6.88 -4.56
N ASP A 199 -23.60 -6.64 -4.53
CA ASP A 199 -24.62 -7.68 -4.49
C ASP A 199 -25.10 -8.08 -5.89
N MET A 200 -24.81 -9.31 -6.31
CA MET A 200 -25.12 -9.88 -7.62
C MET A 200 -26.42 -10.73 -7.61
N ARG A 201 -27.20 -10.71 -6.52
CA ARG A 201 -28.44 -11.53 -6.41
C ARG A 201 -29.55 -11.12 -7.38
N PHE A 202 -29.48 -9.93 -7.96
CA PHE A 202 -30.46 -9.44 -8.93
C PHE A 202 -30.33 -10.09 -10.31
N LEU A 203 -29.15 -10.62 -10.65
CA LEU A 203 -28.92 -11.26 -11.95
C LEU A 203 -29.69 -12.58 -12.05
N LYS A 204 -30.10 -12.95 -13.28
CA LYS A 204 -30.66 -14.26 -13.64
C LYS A 204 -29.96 -15.40 -12.89
N ASN A 205 -30.76 -16.20 -12.18
CA ASN A 205 -30.23 -17.24 -11.31
C ASN A 205 -30.06 -18.58 -12.06
N PRO A 206 -28.81 -19.07 -12.26
CA PRO A 206 -28.57 -20.33 -12.97
C PRO A 206 -29.05 -21.58 -12.21
N TYR A 207 -29.32 -21.46 -10.91
CA TYR A 207 -29.71 -22.58 -10.06
C TYR A 207 -31.01 -23.28 -10.51
N TRP A 208 -31.91 -22.56 -11.18
CA TRP A 208 -33.19 -23.12 -11.65
C TRP A 208 -33.10 -23.89 -12.97
N GLN A 209 -31.91 -23.95 -13.58
CA GLN A 209 -31.65 -24.77 -14.75
C GLN A 209 -30.88 -26.01 -14.33
N ASP A 210 -31.48 -27.18 -14.53
CA ASP A 210 -30.90 -28.46 -14.09
C ASP A 210 -29.48 -28.68 -14.64
N ASP A 211 -29.23 -28.24 -15.88
CA ASP A 211 -27.93 -28.37 -16.55
C ASP A 211 -26.86 -27.39 -16.02
N LEU A 212 -27.27 -26.22 -15.50
CA LEU A 212 -26.34 -25.20 -14.99
C LEU A 212 -26.12 -25.28 -13.48
N ARG A 213 -27.08 -25.87 -12.75
CA ARG A 213 -27.02 -26.03 -11.28
C ARG A 213 -25.72 -26.71 -10.80
N PRO A 214 -25.22 -27.82 -11.41
CA PRO A 214 -23.98 -28.44 -10.97
C PRO A 214 -22.71 -27.67 -11.38
N LEU A 215 -22.82 -26.71 -12.30
CA LEU A 215 -21.69 -25.90 -12.76
C LEU A 215 -21.34 -24.77 -11.78
N THR A 216 -20.38 -23.94 -12.15
CA THR A 216 -19.85 -22.81 -11.39
C THR A 216 -19.78 -21.56 -12.28
N GLY A 217 -19.55 -20.40 -11.69
CA GLY A 217 -19.35 -19.16 -12.45
C GLY A 217 -18.10 -19.14 -13.33
N LEU A 218 -17.22 -20.14 -13.19
CA LEU A 218 -16.06 -20.35 -14.07
C LEU A 218 -16.46 -20.99 -15.41
N ASP A 219 -17.62 -21.65 -15.46
CA ASP A 219 -18.09 -22.36 -16.64
C ASP A 219 -18.77 -21.40 -17.61
N HIS A 220 -18.36 -21.46 -18.88
CA HIS A 220 -18.84 -20.55 -19.93
C HIS A 220 -20.38 -20.54 -20.06
N ALA A 221 -21.02 -21.71 -19.96
CA ALA A 221 -22.48 -21.83 -20.05
C ALA A 221 -23.22 -21.06 -18.94
N VAL A 222 -22.64 -21.03 -17.73
CA VAL A 222 -23.19 -20.26 -16.60
C VAL A 222 -23.03 -18.77 -16.87
N GLY A 223 -21.87 -18.34 -17.35
CA GLY A 223 -21.61 -16.95 -17.70
C GLY A 223 -22.55 -16.43 -18.78
N GLN A 224 -22.77 -17.20 -19.85
CA GLN A 224 -23.72 -16.86 -20.91
C GLN A 224 -25.14 -16.66 -20.37
N HIS A 225 -25.61 -17.60 -19.55
CA HIS A 225 -26.95 -17.49 -18.98
C HIS A 225 -27.11 -16.24 -18.08
N ILE A 226 -26.11 -15.92 -17.26
CA ILE A 226 -26.11 -14.72 -16.43
C ILE A 226 -26.14 -13.45 -17.31
N ALA A 227 -25.37 -13.44 -18.40
CA ALA A 227 -25.25 -12.29 -19.31
C ALA A 227 -26.53 -11.99 -20.11
N GLU A 228 -27.47 -12.94 -20.19
CA GLU A 228 -28.79 -12.69 -20.78
C GLU A 228 -29.70 -11.80 -19.91
N ASP A 229 -29.32 -11.49 -18.67
CA ASP A 229 -30.05 -10.54 -17.84
C ASP A 229 -29.90 -9.13 -18.44
N PRO A 230 -31.00 -8.40 -18.74
CA PRO A 230 -30.92 -7.05 -19.30
C PRO A 230 -30.13 -6.06 -18.42
N SER A 231 -30.02 -6.34 -17.11
CA SER A 231 -29.29 -5.50 -16.15
C SER A 231 -27.82 -5.88 -16.03
N TYR A 232 -27.37 -7.00 -16.59
CA TYR A 232 -26.00 -7.50 -16.43
C TYR A 232 -24.97 -6.49 -16.94
N GLU A 233 -24.99 -6.21 -18.24
CA GLU A 233 -23.99 -5.34 -18.84
C GLU A 233 -24.03 -3.91 -18.29
N PRO A 234 -25.20 -3.23 -18.17
CA PRO A 234 -25.27 -1.85 -17.69
C PRO A 234 -24.83 -1.67 -16.23
N VAL A 235 -24.94 -2.69 -15.39
CA VAL A 235 -24.54 -2.62 -13.97
C VAL A 235 -23.09 -3.04 -13.80
N VAL A 236 -22.66 -4.15 -14.40
CA VAL A 236 -21.30 -4.66 -14.23
C VAL A 236 -20.28 -3.68 -14.81
N SER A 237 -20.53 -3.10 -15.99
CA SER A 237 -19.68 -2.05 -16.58
C SER A 237 -19.52 -0.81 -15.69
N ARG A 238 -20.58 -0.39 -14.99
CA ARG A 238 -20.48 0.74 -14.04
C ARG A 238 -19.65 0.42 -12.81
N ILE A 239 -19.70 -0.84 -12.35
CA ILE A 239 -18.83 -1.30 -11.27
C ILE A 239 -17.37 -1.31 -11.75
N GLU A 240 -17.13 -1.81 -12.95
CA GLU A 240 -15.83 -1.81 -13.62
C GLU A 240 -15.25 -0.37 -13.71
N ASP A 241 -16.01 0.58 -14.24
CA ASP A 241 -15.63 2.00 -14.34
C ASP A 241 -15.34 2.63 -12.97
N LEU A 242 -16.18 2.32 -11.98
CA LEU A 242 -15.99 2.78 -10.61
C LEU A 242 -14.65 2.27 -10.03
N LEU A 243 -14.36 0.98 -10.22
CA LEU A 243 -13.13 0.37 -9.71
C LEU A 243 -11.88 0.93 -10.41
N LEU A 244 -11.93 1.13 -11.73
CA LEU A 244 -10.84 1.78 -12.49
C LEU A 244 -10.61 3.22 -12.02
N THR A 245 -11.65 3.90 -11.55
CA THR A 245 -11.55 5.25 -10.97
C THR A 245 -10.98 5.25 -9.55
N LEU A 246 -11.34 4.25 -8.73
CA LEU A 246 -10.99 4.20 -7.30
C LEU A 246 -9.61 3.59 -7.03
N LEU A 247 -9.23 2.52 -7.73
CA LEU A 247 -7.99 1.79 -7.45
C LEU A 247 -6.71 2.66 -7.56
N PRO A 248 -6.55 3.53 -8.57
CA PRO A 248 -5.41 4.45 -8.62
C PRO A 248 -5.37 5.42 -7.43
N ARG A 249 -6.54 5.82 -6.92
CA ARG A 249 -6.65 6.73 -5.76
C ARG A 249 -6.29 6.02 -4.46
N TYR A 250 -6.73 4.77 -4.27
CA TYR A 250 -6.30 3.94 -3.14
C TYR A 250 -4.78 3.72 -3.15
N ARG A 251 -4.20 3.51 -4.34
CA ARG A 251 -2.75 3.45 -4.52
C ARG A 251 -2.07 4.75 -4.13
N ALA A 252 -2.59 5.90 -4.56
CA ALA A 252 -2.05 7.22 -4.23
C ALA A 252 -2.19 7.57 -2.72
N GLU A 253 -3.23 7.06 -2.06
CA GLU A 253 -3.42 7.18 -0.61
C GLU A 253 -2.48 6.25 0.18
N GLY A 254 -1.89 5.25 -0.49
CA GLY A 254 -0.97 4.29 0.12
C GLY A 254 -1.65 3.15 0.83
N ARG A 255 -2.88 2.79 0.43
CA ARG A 255 -3.52 1.56 0.92
C ARG A 255 -2.71 0.35 0.46
N SER A 256 -2.22 -0.44 1.42
CA SER A 256 -1.44 -1.65 1.14
C SER A 256 -2.30 -2.78 0.57
N TYR A 257 -3.55 -2.90 1.03
CA TYR A 257 -4.50 -3.94 0.61
C TYR A 257 -5.86 -3.32 0.29
N VAL A 258 -6.48 -3.83 -0.77
CA VAL A 258 -7.87 -3.51 -1.14
C VAL A 258 -8.59 -4.80 -1.50
N THR A 259 -9.66 -5.13 -0.76
CA THR A 259 -10.49 -6.31 -1.03
C THR A 259 -11.85 -5.90 -1.57
N ILE A 260 -12.15 -6.31 -2.80
CA ILE A 260 -13.43 -6.07 -3.47
C ILE A 260 -14.19 -7.40 -3.53
N ALA A 261 -15.37 -7.44 -2.94
CA ALA A 261 -16.15 -8.66 -2.79
C ALA A 261 -17.46 -8.62 -3.59
N PHE A 262 -17.72 -9.68 -4.35
CA PHE A 262 -18.96 -9.90 -5.09
C PHE A 262 -19.77 -11.00 -4.40
N GLY A 263 -21.03 -10.70 -4.06
CA GLY A 263 -21.90 -11.60 -3.30
C GLY A 263 -23.07 -12.12 -4.12
N CYS A 264 -23.36 -13.42 -4.06
CA CYS A 264 -24.67 -13.97 -4.47
C CYS A 264 -25.25 -14.81 -3.33
N THR A 265 -26.33 -15.57 -3.52
CA THR A 265 -26.92 -16.34 -2.41
C THR A 265 -26.00 -17.48 -1.95
N GLY A 266 -25.60 -18.36 -2.87
CA GLY A 266 -24.78 -19.54 -2.59
C GLY A 266 -23.26 -19.36 -2.73
N GLY A 267 -22.80 -18.32 -3.43
CA GLY A 267 -21.38 -18.07 -3.68
C GLY A 267 -20.72 -18.91 -4.77
N ARG A 268 -21.52 -19.51 -5.68
CA ARG A 268 -21.05 -20.49 -6.68
C ARG A 268 -21.13 -20.02 -8.14
N HIS A 269 -22.18 -19.30 -8.51
CA HIS A 269 -22.45 -18.93 -9.92
C HIS A 269 -22.22 -17.43 -10.18
N ARG A 270 -23.22 -16.60 -9.85
CA ARG A 270 -23.26 -15.16 -10.19
C ARG A 270 -22.07 -14.36 -9.67
N SER A 271 -21.74 -14.51 -8.39
CA SER A 271 -20.60 -13.80 -7.80
C SER A 271 -19.25 -14.25 -8.35
N VAL A 272 -19.09 -15.55 -8.59
CA VAL A 272 -17.86 -16.14 -9.15
C VAL A 272 -17.64 -15.60 -10.58
N HIS A 273 -18.68 -15.63 -11.41
CA HIS A 273 -18.62 -15.15 -12.78
C HIS A 273 -18.24 -13.66 -12.87
N VAL A 274 -18.91 -12.80 -12.09
CA VAL A 274 -18.61 -11.36 -12.09
C VAL A 274 -17.23 -11.06 -11.50
N ALA A 275 -16.81 -11.79 -10.47
CA ALA A 275 -15.46 -11.66 -9.90
C ALA A 275 -14.37 -11.94 -10.94
N GLU A 276 -14.49 -13.02 -11.72
CA GLU A 276 -13.53 -13.35 -12.78
C GLU A 276 -13.51 -12.31 -13.91
N ARG A 277 -14.69 -11.86 -14.35
CA ARG A 277 -14.80 -10.81 -15.37
C ARG A 277 -14.06 -9.53 -14.93
N VAL A 278 -14.37 -9.04 -13.72
CA VAL A 278 -13.74 -7.82 -13.18
C VAL A 278 -12.24 -8.03 -12.98
N ALA A 279 -11.80 -9.20 -12.52
CA ALA A 279 -10.38 -9.50 -12.40
C ALA A 279 -9.68 -9.49 -13.77
N GLY A 280 -10.32 -10.01 -14.82
CA GLY A 280 -9.83 -9.94 -16.20
C GLY A 280 -9.63 -8.50 -16.67
N LEU A 281 -10.65 -7.66 -16.54
CA LEU A 281 -10.56 -6.23 -16.89
C LEU A 281 -9.42 -5.52 -16.14
N LEU A 282 -9.29 -5.76 -14.83
CA LEU A 282 -8.24 -5.14 -14.03
C LEU A 282 -6.84 -5.56 -14.49
N ARG A 283 -6.66 -6.83 -14.90
CA ARG A 283 -5.40 -7.30 -15.49
C ARG A 283 -5.07 -6.58 -16.79
N GLU A 284 -6.07 -6.39 -17.66
CA GLU A 284 -5.91 -5.64 -18.91
C GLU A 284 -5.56 -4.17 -18.68
N ASN A 285 -5.97 -3.60 -17.55
CA ASN A 285 -5.68 -2.22 -17.14
C ASN A 285 -4.42 -2.09 -16.25
N GLY A 286 -3.55 -3.11 -16.24
CA GLY A 286 -2.24 -3.04 -15.59
C GLY A 286 -2.24 -3.31 -14.09
N PHE A 287 -3.34 -3.81 -13.51
CA PHE A 287 -3.37 -4.30 -12.14
C PHE A 287 -3.04 -5.81 -12.09
N SER A 288 -2.61 -6.30 -10.93
CA SER A 288 -2.37 -7.73 -10.70
C SER A 288 -3.24 -8.26 -9.54
N PRO A 289 -4.57 -8.38 -9.72
CA PRO A 289 -5.45 -8.82 -8.65
C PRO A 289 -5.27 -10.32 -8.33
N THR A 290 -5.28 -10.65 -7.04
CA THR A 290 -5.49 -12.03 -6.57
C THR A 290 -6.99 -12.32 -6.55
N VAL A 291 -7.40 -13.49 -7.05
CA VAL A 291 -8.81 -13.91 -7.04
C VAL A 291 -9.01 -15.00 -6.00
N ASP A 292 -10.02 -14.84 -5.14
CA ASP A 292 -10.40 -15.81 -4.11
C ASP A 292 -11.90 -16.13 -4.16
N HIS A 293 -12.23 -17.41 -4.32
CA HIS A 293 -13.61 -17.88 -4.32
C HIS A 293 -13.95 -18.59 -3.02
N ARG A 294 -14.24 -17.79 -1.98
CA ARG A 294 -14.44 -18.23 -0.59
C ARG A 294 -15.32 -19.47 -0.43
N ASP A 295 -16.41 -19.53 -1.18
CA ASP A 295 -17.47 -20.53 -0.99
C ASP A 295 -17.50 -21.61 -2.09
N LEU A 296 -16.60 -21.54 -3.09
CA LEU A 296 -16.61 -22.41 -4.27
C LEU A 296 -16.30 -23.88 -3.93
N ALA A 297 -15.39 -24.11 -2.97
CA ALA A 297 -15.04 -25.44 -2.48
C ALA A 297 -16.07 -26.02 -1.49
N SER A 298 -17.09 -25.25 -1.09
CA SER A 298 -18.09 -25.68 -0.12
C SER A 298 -19.29 -26.35 -0.80
N LEU A 299 -19.87 -27.38 -0.15
CA LEU A 299 -21.11 -28.00 -0.61
C LEU A 299 -22.25 -26.97 -0.75
N PRO A 300 -23.09 -27.04 -1.80
CA PRO A 300 -24.26 -26.18 -1.97
C PRO A 300 -25.18 -26.17 -0.74
N ARG A 301 -25.76 -25.01 -0.41
CA ARG A 301 -26.85 -24.89 0.57
C ARG A 301 -28.16 -24.65 -0.17
N ASP A 302 -28.72 -25.73 -0.71
CA ASP A 302 -29.92 -25.71 -1.55
C ASP A 302 -31.16 -25.12 -0.84
N GLY A 303 -31.21 -25.17 0.50
CA GLY A 303 -32.35 -24.68 1.29
C GLY A 303 -32.50 -23.15 1.41
N VAL A 304 -31.57 -22.35 0.87
CA VAL A 304 -31.58 -20.88 0.99
C VAL A 304 -32.02 -20.17 -0.30
N GLU A 305 -32.02 -20.86 -1.44
CA GLU A 305 -32.46 -20.31 -2.71
C GLU A 305 -33.99 -20.43 -2.83
N GLY A 306 -34.71 -19.44 -2.29
CA GLY A 306 -36.17 -19.36 -2.34
C GLY A 306 -36.71 -19.40 -3.78
N GLY A 307 -37.78 -20.17 -3.99
CA GLY A 307 -38.42 -20.40 -5.29
C GLY A 307 -38.86 -19.12 -6.01
N PRO A 308 -38.96 -19.12 -7.36
CA PRO A 308 -39.37 -17.96 -8.13
C PRO A 308 -40.76 -17.47 -7.69
N ALA A 309 -40.87 -16.17 -7.41
CA ALA A 309 -42.16 -15.53 -7.17
C ALA A 309 -42.96 -15.53 -8.49
N GLY A 310 -43.84 -16.51 -8.68
CA GLY A 310 -44.67 -16.56 -9.89
C GLY A 310 -45.42 -17.86 -10.24
N ALA A 311 -45.24 -18.96 -9.50
CA ALA A 311 -46.06 -20.16 -9.74
C ALA A 311 -47.34 -20.09 -8.90
N GLY A 312 -48.39 -19.51 -9.49
CA GLY A 312 -49.71 -19.41 -8.87
C GLY A 312 -50.23 -20.75 -8.36
N ARG A 313 -50.61 -20.78 -7.08
CA ARG A 313 -51.48 -21.82 -6.52
C ARG A 313 -52.81 -21.76 -7.28
N ARG A 314 -52.98 -22.61 -8.28
CA ARG A 314 -54.32 -22.99 -8.76
C ARG A 314 -54.93 -23.85 -7.66
N ASN A 315 -55.82 -23.26 -6.87
CA ASN A 315 -56.76 -24.05 -6.07
C ASN A 315 -57.59 -24.90 -7.04
N ARG A 316 -57.37 -26.21 -7.03
CA ARG A 316 -58.43 -27.16 -7.39
C ARG A 316 -59.38 -27.20 -6.20
N MET A 317 -60.66 -26.96 -6.50
CA MET A 317 -61.79 -27.25 -5.62
C MET A 317 -61.81 -28.75 -5.31
N ASP A 318 -62.08 -29.07 -4.05
CA ASP A 318 -63.12 -30.02 -3.66
C ASP A 318 -64.07 -29.28 -2.70
#